data_AF-A0A850X8F2-F1
#
_entry.id   AF-A0A850X8F2-F1
#
_cell.length_a   1.000
_cell.length_b   1.000
_cell.length_c   1.000
_cell.angle_alpha   90.00
_cell.angle_beta   90.00
_cell.angle_gamma   90.00
#
_symmetry.space_group_name_H-M   'P 1'
#
loop_
_entity.id
_entity.type
_entity.pdbx_description
1 polymer ?
#
loop_
_entity_poly.entity_id
_entity_poly.type
_entity_poly.pdbx_seq_one_letter_code
_entity_poly.pdbx_strand_id
1 'polypeptide(L)'
;LFTGTRDFVACNHLRSYKYYSDSIIYPDGFLGYPCASYNVFETDTCFPCPKEGCPNMGHYADKFKGKFKNSFVKLYLNTGEAKDFALWRYKVSVTLSGKKNVKGYVNIALYGNDGNTRQHQIFEGTLQPDNTYTKFIDAEVNIGTVTKVKFLWNNNWINPSLPKLGAATITVQSGESG
;
A
#
# COMPACT_ATOMS: atom_id res chain seq x y z
N LEU A 1 4.24 30.15 -22.64
CA LEU A 1 4.49 28.93 -23.44
C LEU A 1 5.89 28.43 -23.12
N PHE A 2 6.04 27.13 -22.86
CA PHE A 2 7.35 26.49 -22.71
C PHE A 2 7.94 26.32 -24.11
N THR A 3 9.05 27.00 -24.43
CA THR A 3 9.63 27.01 -25.78
C THR A 3 10.56 25.83 -26.08
N GLY A 4 10.82 24.96 -25.10
CA GLY A 4 11.65 23.75 -25.28
C GLY A 4 13.14 24.02 -25.53
N THR A 5 13.59 25.28 -25.37
CA THR A 5 14.97 25.72 -25.68
C THR A 5 15.96 25.55 -24.51
N ARG A 6 15.49 25.05 -23.36
CA ARG A 6 16.30 24.74 -22.18
C ARG A 6 15.88 23.39 -21.62
N ASP A 7 16.87 22.62 -21.15
CA ASP A 7 16.62 21.33 -20.54
C ASP A 7 15.71 21.48 -19.31
N PHE A 8 14.65 20.68 -19.29
CA PHE A 8 13.66 20.67 -18.22
C PHE A 8 13.22 19.23 -17.99
N VAL A 9 13.34 18.78 -16.74
CA VAL A 9 12.86 17.44 -16.34
C VAL A 9 11.33 17.49 -16.22
N ALA A 10 10.66 17.33 -17.36
CA ALA A 10 9.20 17.41 -17.47
C ALA A 10 8.47 16.19 -16.86
N CYS A 11 9.19 15.14 -16.45
CA CYS A 11 8.61 13.86 -16.04
C CYS A 11 7.48 14.03 -15.01
N ASN A 12 7.72 14.78 -13.92
CA ASN A 12 6.73 15.03 -12.88
C ASN A 12 5.51 15.79 -13.42
N HIS A 13 5.72 16.80 -14.25
CA HIS A 13 4.64 17.58 -14.85
C HIS A 13 3.72 16.69 -15.70
N LEU A 14 4.32 15.79 -16.49
CA LEU A 14 3.60 14.88 -17.38
C LEU A 14 2.91 13.71 -16.65
N ARG A 15 3.15 13.50 -15.34
CA ARG A 15 2.48 12.41 -14.59
C ARG A 15 0.97 12.63 -14.43
N SER A 16 0.54 13.88 -14.30
CA SER A 16 -0.86 14.26 -14.07
C SER A 16 -1.84 13.62 -15.07
N TYR A 17 -1.66 13.86 -16.36
CA TYR A 17 -2.53 13.28 -17.39
C TYR A 17 -2.29 11.78 -17.61
N LYS A 18 -1.09 11.26 -17.29
CA LYS A 18 -0.80 9.82 -17.35
C LYS A 18 -1.63 9.06 -16.32
N TYR A 19 -1.69 9.56 -15.09
CA TYR A 19 -2.54 9.00 -14.04
C TYR A 19 -4.03 9.14 -14.40
N TYR A 20 -4.44 10.30 -14.93
CA TYR A 20 -5.81 10.47 -15.40
C TYR A 20 -6.17 9.43 -16.49
N SER A 21 -5.30 9.22 -17.48
CA SER A 21 -5.53 8.25 -18.54
C SER A 21 -5.67 6.82 -18.02
N ASP A 22 -4.80 6.39 -17.09
CA ASP A 22 -4.89 5.05 -16.51
C ASP A 22 -6.11 4.90 -15.58
N SER A 23 -6.55 5.98 -14.91
CA SER A 23 -7.74 5.95 -14.04
C SER A 23 -9.04 5.63 -14.79
N ILE A 24 -9.08 5.79 -16.12
CA ILE A 24 -10.21 5.38 -16.96
C ILE A 24 -10.32 3.85 -16.99
N ILE A 25 -9.17 3.16 -17.07
CA ILE A 25 -9.03 1.70 -17.17
C ILE A 25 -9.14 1.04 -15.79
N TYR A 26 -8.64 1.70 -14.73
CA TYR A 26 -8.63 1.20 -13.37
C TYR A 26 -9.57 2.04 -12.47
N PRO A 27 -10.88 1.72 -12.43
CA PRO A 27 -11.87 2.53 -11.72
C PRO A 27 -11.72 2.56 -10.18
N ASP A 28 -10.95 1.64 -9.63
CA ASP A 28 -10.73 1.38 -8.19
C ASP A 28 -9.24 1.48 -7.79
N GLY A 29 -8.34 1.67 -8.75
CA GLY A 29 -6.89 1.62 -8.55
C GLY A 29 -6.23 2.94 -8.12
N PHE A 30 -7.03 3.99 -7.88
CA PHE A 30 -6.54 5.32 -7.53
C PHE A 30 -7.30 5.92 -6.35
N LEU A 31 -7.50 5.11 -5.31
CA LEU A 31 -8.29 5.48 -4.14
C LEU A 31 -7.59 6.56 -3.30
N GLY A 32 -8.21 7.74 -3.16
CA GLY A 32 -7.65 8.88 -2.44
C GLY A 32 -8.12 8.96 -1.00
N TYR A 33 -7.18 8.93 -0.05
CA TYR A 33 -7.48 8.94 1.38
C TYR A 33 -7.49 10.38 1.94
N PRO A 34 -8.59 10.80 2.61
CA PRO A 34 -8.64 12.12 3.24
C PRO A 34 -7.64 12.19 4.40
N CYS A 35 -6.68 13.10 4.31
CA CYS A 35 -5.61 13.19 5.30
C CYS A 35 -5.11 14.63 5.48
N ALA A 36 -4.47 14.92 6.61
CA ALA A 36 -3.93 16.25 6.91
C ALA A 36 -2.68 16.58 6.08
N SER A 37 -1.81 15.58 5.86
CA SER A 37 -0.58 15.70 5.08
C SER A 37 -0.13 14.34 4.55
N TYR A 38 0.80 14.34 3.59
CA TYR A 38 1.38 13.11 3.04
C TYR A 38 2.17 12.32 4.10
N ASN A 39 2.96 13.00 4.95
CA ASN A 39 3.71 12.33 6.01
C ASN A 39 2.79 11.57 6.98
N VAL A 40 1.63 12.13 7.29
CA VAL A 40 0.63 11.51 8.16
C VAL A 40 -0.06 10.32 7.46
N PHE A 41 -0.25 10.40 6.14
CA PHE A 41 -0.75 9.30 5.31
C PHE A 41 0.22 8.11 5.29
N GLU A 42 1.53 8.35 5.32
CA GLU A 42 2.54 7.29 5.41
C GLU A 42 2.57 6.58 6.77
N THR A 43 2.13 7.24 7.86
CA THR A 43 2.35 6.77 9.24
C THR A 43 1.07 6.55 10.06
N ASP A 44 -0.03 6.09 9.46
CA ASP A 44 -1.08 5.30 10.14
C ASP A 44 -2.43 5.96 10.51
N THR A 45 -2.72 7.23 10.20
CA THR A 45 -4.00 7.84 10.69
C THR A 45 -5.12 7.99 9.65
N CYS A 46 -4.83 7.79 8.36
CA CYS A 46 -5.77 8.12 7.28
C CYS A 46 -6.23 6.88 6.51
N PHE A 47 -6.22 5.73 7.19
CA PHE A 47 -6.57 4.43 6.64
C PHE A 47 -7.39 3.65 7.66
N PRO A 48 -8.40 2.86 7.25
CA PRO A 48 -8.90 2.67 5.88
C PRO A 48 -9.74 3.88 5.42
N CYS A 49 -10.45 3.74 4.31
CA CYS A 49 -11.48 4.71 3.93
C CYS A 49 -12.56 4.84 5.00
N PRO A 50 -13.12 6.05 5.19
CA PRO A 50 -14.25 6.25 6.09
C PRO A 50 -15.51 5.56 5.54
N LYS A 51 -16.56 5.45 6.36
CA LYS A 51 -17.80 4.74 6.00
C LYS A 51 -18.48 5.28 4.75
N GLU A 52 -18.29 6.56 4.44
CA GLU A 52 -18.82 7.19 3.22
C GLU A 52 -18.07 6.77 1.93
N GLY A 53 -16.95 6.06 2.09
CA GLY A 53 -16.00 5.65 1.05
C GLY A 53 -14.87 6.66 0.84
N CYS A 54 -13.98 6.35 -0.10
CA CYS A 54 -13.01 7.32 -0.63
C CYS A 54 -13.31 7.66 -2.08
N PRO A 55 -13.00 8.90 -2.52
CA PRO A 55 -13.01 9.26 -3.93
C PRO A 55 -11.87 8.59 -4.70
N ASN A 56 -12.11 8.24 -5.95
CA ASN A 56 -11.05 7.86 -6.88
C ASN A 56 -10.44 9.11 -7.53
N MET A 57 -9.12 9.21 -7.57
CA MET A 57 -8.43 10.23 -8.34
C MET A 57 -8.63 9.96 -9.84
N GLY A 58 -8.94 11.03 -10.60
CA GLY A 58 -9.03 10.96 -12.07
C GLY A 58 -10.47 10.87 -12.58
N HIS A 59 -10.72 9.98 -13.54
CA HIS A 59 -11.95 9.95 -14.34
C HIS A 59 -13.21 9.80 -13.49
N TYR A 60 -13.16 8.98 -12.44
CA TYR A 60 -14.31 8.63 -11.61
C TYR A 60 -14.43 9.45 -10.31
N ALA A 61 -13.72 10.58 -10.20
CA ALA A 61 -13.77 11.45 -9.02
C ALA A 61 -15.16 12.06 -8.79
N ASP A 62 -15.92 12.26 -9.86
CA ASP A 62 -17.27 12.80 -9.87
C ASP A 62 -18.30 11.92 -9.15
N LYS A 63 -18.06 10.61 -9.05
CA LYS A 63 -18.87 9.68 -8.23
C LYS A 63 -18.92 10.08 -6.75
N PHE A 64 -17.98 10.89 -6.29
CA PHE A 64 -17.90 11.37 -4.91
C PHE A 64 -18.37 12.83 -4.74
N LYS A 65 -18.96 13.42 -5.79
CA LYS A 65 -19.49 14.79 -5.75
C LYS A 65 -20.56 14.94 -4.68
N GLY A 66 -20.46 16.00 -3.87
CA GLY A 66 -21.43 16.32 -2.82
C GLY A 66 -21.29 15.49 -1.53
N LYS A 67 -20.37 14.51 -1.47
CA LYS A 67 -20.10 13.75 -0.24
C LYS A 67 -19.22 14.51 0.76
N PHE A 68 -18.41 15.45 0.28
CA PHE A 68 -17.63 16.33 1.15
C PHE A 68 -18.39 17.63 1.45
N LYS A 69 -18.51 17.96 2.74
CA LYS A 69 -19.16 19.20 3.22
C LYS A 69 -18.28 20.44 3.01
N ASN A 70 -16.96 20.26 3.00
CA ASN A 70 -16.00 21.34 2.80
C ASN A 70 -15.73 21.56 1.31
N SER A 71 -15.56 22.82 0.92
CA SER A 71 -15.21 23.21 -0.46
C SER A 71 -13.81 22.75 -0.88
N PHE A 72 -12.93 22.44 0.07
CA PHE A 72 -11.57 21.97 -0.19
C PHE A 72 -11.22 20.78 0.71
N VAL A 73 -10.84 19.66 0.08
CA VAL A 73 -10.42 18.43 0.77
C VAL A 73 -9.10 17.96 0.17
N LYS A 74 -8.13 17.67 1.03
CA LYS A 74 -6.86 17.06 0.62
C LYS A 74 -6.96 15.56 0.69
N LEU A 75 -6.60 14.91 -0.41
CA LEU A 75 -6.61 13.47 -0.56
C LEU A 75 -5.18 13.03 -0.91
N TYR A 76 -4.76 11.90 -0.37
CA TYR A 76 -3.42 11.36 -0.58
C TYR A 76 -3.52 9.90 -0.99
N LEU A 77 -2.65 9.50 -1.90
CA LEU A 77 -2.47 8.13 -2.37
C LEU A 77 -1.06 7.97 -2.94
N ASN A 78 -0.66 6.73 -3.17
CA ASN A 78 0.57 6.38 -3.89
C ASN A 78 0.21 5.84 -5.28
N THR A 79 1.14 5.96 -6.23
CA THR A 79 1.02 5.40 -7.59
C THR A 79 2.26 4.59 -7.93
N GLY A 80 2.14 3.65 -8.87
CA GLY A 80 3.28 2.92 -9.41
C GLY A 80 4.34 3.86 -10.03
N GLU A 81 5.59 3.40 -10.08
CA GLU A 81 6.67 4.16 -10.71
C GLU A 81 6.57 4.15 -12.24
N ALA A 82 6.01 3.08 -12.82
CA ALA A 82 5.80 2.85 -14.24
C ALA A 82 4.35 2.42 -14.50
N LYS A 83 3.94 2.45 -15.77
CA LYS A 83 2.61 1.99 -16.18
C LYS A 83 2.53 0.47 -15.99
N ASP A 84 1.46 -0.11 -15.44
CA ASP A 84 0.21 0.52 -14.95
C ASP A 84 0.37 1.20 -13.58
N PHE A 85 -0.13 2.44 -13.44
CA PHE A 85 0.10 3.26 -12.25
C PHE A 85 -0.79 2.95 -11.05
N ALA A 86 -1.84 2.16 -11.26
CA ALA A 86 -2.82 1.81 -10.26
C ALA A 86 -2.19 1.03 -9.09
N LEU A 87 -2.58 1.36 -7.86
CA LEU A 87 -2.16 0.65 -6.66
C LEU A 87 -3.33 0.44 -5.70
N TRP A 88 -3.37 -0.72 -5.06
CA TRP A 88 -4.34 -1.07 -4.03
C TRP A 88 -3.66 -1.16 -2.67
N ARG A 89 -4.05 -0.29 -1.74
CA ARG A 89 -3.40 -0.17 -0.43
C ARG A 89 -4.01 -1.13 0.59
N TYR A 90 -3.15 -1.83 1.33
CA TYR A 90 -3.51 -2.71 2.43
C TYR A 90 -2.71 -2.36 3.68
N LYS A 91 -3.32 -2.52 4.86
CA LYS A 91 -2.62 -2.53 6.15
C LYS A 91 -2.40 -3.97 6.57
N VAL A 92 -1.15 -4.35 6.76
CA VAL A 92 -0.77 -5.71 7.18
C VAL A 92 -0.11 -5.61 8.54
N SER A 93 -0.63 -6.37 9.51
CA SER A 93 -0.04 -6.54 10.84
C SER A 93 0.30 -7.99 11.07
N VAL A 94 1.55 -8.26 11.44
CA VAL A 94 2.07 -9.61 11.70
C VAL A 94 2.57 -9.72 13.13
N THR A 95 1.97 -10.62 13.90
CA THR A 95 2.47 -11.01 15.22
C THR A 95 3.37 -12.23 15.06
N LEU A 96 4.64 -12.10 15.43
CA LEU A 96 5.62 -13.17 15.23
C LEU A 96 5.45 -14.30 16.26
N SER A 97 5.82 -15.51 15.87
CA SER A 97 5.93 -16.66 16.78
C SER A 97 7.32 -17.28 16.67
N GLY A 98 7.83 -17.80 17.78
CA GLY A 98 9.16 -18.39 17.82
C GLY A 98 9.70 -18.53 19.23
N LYS A 99 10.92 -19.04 19.35
CA LYS A 99 11.57 -19.27 20.66
C LYS A 99 12.68 -18.28 20.99
N LYS A 100 13.22 -17.60 19.98
CA LYS A 100 14.41 -16.75 20.11
C LYS A 100 14.29 -15.53 19.22
N ASN A 101 14.87 -14.43 19.67
CA ASN A 101 15.03 -13.24 18.86
C ASN A 101 16.06 -13.50 17.76
N VAL A 102 15.77 -13.07 16.54
CA VAL A 102 16.67 -13.23 15.38
C VAL A 102 16.80 -11.90 14.64
N LYS A 103 17.95 -11.66 14.02
CA LYS A 103 18.11 -10.52 13.11
C LYS A 103 17.75 -10.95 11.69
N GLY A 104 16.92 -10.17 11.01
CA GLY A 104 16.47 -10.48 9.66
C GLY A 104 15.35 -9.56 9.20
N TYR A 105 14.63 -10.00 8.18
CA TYR A 105 13.48 -9.30 7.64
C TYR A 105 12.31 -10.25 7.43
N VAL A 106 11.11 -9.68 7.46
CA VAL A 106 9.83 -10.37 7.25
C VAL A 106 9.20 -9.84 5.98
N ASN A 107 8.86 -10.77 5.09
CA ASN A 107 8.13 -10.53 3.86
C ASN A 107 6.74 -11.18 3.94
N ILE A 108 5.76 -10.50 3.37
CA ILE A 108 4.40 -11.01 3.22
C ILE A 108 3.97 -10.91 1.76
N ALA A 109 3.30 -11.95 1.27
CA ALA A 109 2.57 -11.93 0.01
C ALA A 109 1.10 -12.28 0.26
N LEU A 110 0.20 -11.48 -0.30
CA LEU A 110 -1.24 -11.67 -0.20
C LEU A 110 -1.76 -12.45 -1.40
N TYR A 111 -2.71 -13.36 -1.17
CA TYR A 111 -3.38 -14.16 -2.17
C TYR A 111 -4.88 -13.96 -2.01
N GLY A 112 -5.55 -13.66 -3.10
CA GLY A 112 -7.00 -13.54 -3.14
C GLY A 112 -7.56 -14.30 -4.33
N ASN A 113 -8.84 -14.05 -4.62
CA ASN A 113 -9.56 -14.75 -5.69
C ASN A 113 -9.04 -14.38 -7.08
N ASP A 114 -8.58 -13.14 -7.25
CA ASP A 114 -8.22 -12.57 -8.56
C ASP A 114 -6.71 -12.55 -8.80
N GLY A 115 -5.90 -13.04 -7.86
CA GLY A 115 -4.45 -13.16 -8.03
C GLY A 115 -3.68 -13.11 -6.72
N ASN A 116 -2.39 -12.76 -6.83
CA ASN A 116 -1.50 -12.61 -5.68
C ASN A 116 -0.54 -11.43 -5.87
N THR A 117 -0.15 -10.83 -4.76
CA THR A 117 0.87 -9.77 -4.76
C THR A 117 2.27 -10.37 -4.88
N ARG A 118 3.25 -9.51 -5.16
CA ARG A 118 4.65 -9.82 -4.87
C ARG A 118 4.88 -9.89 -3.35
N GLN A 119 6.10 -10.24 -2.96
CA GLN A 119 6.51 -10.17 -1.56
C GLN A 119 6.80 -8.72 -1.18
N HIS A 120 6.16 -8.25 -0.11
CA HIS A 120 6.41 -6.94 0.47
C HIS A 120 7.11 -7.10 1.82
N GLN A 121 8.25 -6.42 1.99
CA GLN A 121 8.97 -6.39 3.27
C GLN A 121 8.18 -5.57 4.28
N ILE A 122 7.76 -6.19 5.37
CA ILE A 122 6.96 -5.60 6.44
C ILE A 122 7.87 -4.98 7.50
N PHE A 123 8.94 -5.67 7.87
CA PHE A 123 9.88 -5.21 8.88
C PHE A 123 11.27 -5.80 8.63
N GLU A 124 12.30 -5.04 8.99
CA GLU A 124 13.70 -5.47 8.97
C GLU A 124 14.38 -4.98 10.26
N GLY A 125 15.16 -5.86 10.88
CA GLY A 125 15.86 -5.58 12.13
C GLY A 125 15.84 -6.78 13.06
N THR A 126 15.61 -6.52 14.36
CA THR A 126 15.50 -7.59 15.36
C THR A 126 14.06 -8.07 15.43
N LEU A 127 13.83 -9.29 14.93
CA LEU A 127 12.57 -10.00 14.94
C LEU A 127 12.38 -10.66 16.31
N GLN A 128 11.40 -10.16 17.07
CA GLN A 128 11.08 -10.65 18.41
C GLN A 128 9.77 -11.43 18.35
N PRO A 129 9.72 -12.68 18.84
CA PRO A 129 8.46 -13.40 19.03
C PRO A 129 7.48 -12.58 19.88
N ASP A 130 6.19 -12.78 19.67
CA ASP A 130 5.06 -12.13 20.34
C ASP A 130 4.89 -10.62 20.05
N ASN A 131 5.89 -9.97 19.43
CA ASN A 131 5.76 -8.60 18.94
C ASN A 131 4.97 -8.55 17.63
N THR A 132 4.23 -7.44 17.46
CA THR A 132 3.46 -7.16 16.25
C THR A 132 4.11 -6.06 15.43
N TYR A 133 4.29 -6.31 14.14
CA TYR A 133 4.84 -5.36 13.18
C TYR A 133 3.78 -5.01 12.14
N THR A 134 3.59 -3.72 11.90
CA THR A 134 2.55 -3.22 11.01
C THR A 134 3.16 -2.40 9.90
N LYS A 135 2.70 -2.61 8.66
CA LYS A 135 3.11 -1.81 7.51
C LYS A 135 1.97 -1.67 6.50
N PHE A 136 1.93 -0.51 5.84
CA PHE A 136 1.14 -0.32 4.64
C PHE A 136 1.87 -0.86 3.42
N ILE A 137 1.15 -1.61 2.60
CA ILE A 137 1.62 -2.07 1.30
C ILE A 137 0.71 -1.49 0.23
N ASP A 138 1.30 -0.95 -0.82
CA ASP A 138 0.59 -0.54 -2.02
C ASP A 138 0.88 -1.61 -3.08
N ALA A 139 -0.11 -2.44 -3.40
CA ALA A 139 0.02 -3.58 -4.30
C ALA A 139 -0.29 -3.18 -5.74
N GLU A 140 0.48 -3.69 -6.69
CA GLU A 140 0.34 -3.40 -8.12
C GLU A 140 -0.84 -4.12 -8.79
N VAL A 141 -1.53 -4.99 -8.05
CA VAL A 141 -2.63 -5.80 -8.57
C VAL A 141 -3.80 -5.80 -7.58
N ASN A 142 -5.02 -5.73 -8.11
CA ASN A 142 -6.20 -6.05 -7.32
C ASN A 142 -6.31 -7.57 -7.19
N ILE A 143 -6.27 -8.07 -5.96
CA ILE A 143 -6.38 -9.52 -5.67
C ILE A 143 -7.80 -9.92 -5.26
N GLY A 144 -8.73 -8.97 -5.20
CA GLY A 144 -10.08 -9.17 -4.69
C GLY A 144 -10.08 -9.50 -3.19
N THR A 145 -10.95 -10.43 -2.78
CA THR A 145 -11.00 -10.87 -1.38
C THR A 145 -9.77 -11.69 -1.02
N VAL A 146 -9.05 -11.28 0.02
CA VAL A 146 -7.88 -12.01 0.53
C VAL A 146 -8.33 -13.35 1.11
N THR A 147 -7.81 -14.45 0.56
CA THR A 147 -8.12 -15.82 0.99
C THR A 147 -6.96 -16.47 1.72
N LYS A 148 -5.72 -16.05 1.42
CA LYS A 148 -4.52 -16.63 1.99
C LYS A 148 -3.40 -15.60 2.10
N VAL A 149 -2.56 -15.77 3.11
CA VAL A 149 -1.34 -14.99 3.29
C VAL A 149 -0.14 -15.93 3.36
N LYS A 150 0.96 -15.58 2.69
CA LYS A 150 2.25 -16.27 2.83
C LYS A 150 3.21 -15.39 3.62
N PHE A 151 3.68 -15.92 4.73
CA PHE A 151 4.75 -15.37 5.54
C PHE A 151 6.09 -15.98 5.10
N LEU A 152 7.09 -15.12 4.95
CA LEU A 152 8.48 -15.52 4.75
C LEU A 152 9.35 -14.66 5.67
N TRP A 153 10.33 -15.26 6.30
CA TRP A 153 11.39 -14.52 6.97
C TRP A 153 12.74 -15.02 6.46
N ASN A 154 13.73 -14.15 6.47
CA ASN A 154 15.09 -14.50 6.09
C ASN A 154 16.10 -13.67 6.91
N ASN A 155 17.35 -14.11 6.93
CA ASN A 155 18.46 -13.40 7.56
C ASN A 155 19.62 -13.25 6.56
N ASN A 156 20.46 -12.23 6.78
CA ASN A 156 21.63 -11.97 5.93
C ASN A 156 22.91 -12.58 6.53
N TRP A 157 22.79 -13.40 7.59
CA TRP A 157 23.93 -13.99 8.29
C TRP A 157 23.72 -15.48 8.51
N ILE A 158 24.79 -16.26 8.27
CA ILE A 158 24.82 -17.68 8.59
C ILE A 158 24.53 -17.85 10.08
N ASN A 159 23.41 -18.50 10.40
CA ASN A 159 23.03 -18.81 11.77
C ASN A 159 23.07 -20.33 12.00
N PRO A 160 24.13 -20.86 12.64
CA PRO A 160 24.31 -22.30 12.84
C PRO A 160 23.18 -22.95 13.64
N SER A 161 22.41 -22.18 14.41
CA SER A 161 21.30 -22.69 15.21
C SER A 161 20.03 -23.01 14.40
N LEU A 162 20.01 -22.69 13.10
CA LEU A 162 18.87 -22.87 12.20
C LEU A 162 17.54 -22.47 12.86
N PRO A 163 17.42 -21.22 13.34
CA PRO A 163 16.27 -20.82 14.13
C PRO A 163 15.00 -20.93 13.29
N LYS A 164 13.88 -21.25 13.94
CA LYS A 164 12.56 -21.26 13.32
C LYS A 164 11.77 -20.06 13.83
N LEU A 165 11.21 -19.31 12.89
CA LEU A 165 10.31 -18.19 13.14
C LEU A 165 9.06 -18.38 12.29
N GLY A 166 7.91 -18.06 12.86
CA GLY A 166 6.62 -18.06 12.19
C GLY A 166 5.85 -16.78 12.46
N ALA A 167 4.60 -16.77 12.02
CA ALA A 167 3.60 -15.78 12.42
C ALA A 167 2.53 -16.49 13.23
N ALA A 168 2.24 -15.99 14.43
CA ALA A 168 1.10 -16.44 15.24
C ALA A 168 -0.21 -16.00 14.58
N THR A 169 -0.27 -14.73 14.20
CA THR A 169 -1.41 -14.11 13.55
C THR A 169 -0.93 -13.14 12.47
N ILE A 170 -1.71 -13.04 11.40
CA ILE A 170 -1.55 -12.02 10.38
C ILE A 170 -2.93 -11.44 10.12
N THR A 171 -3.08 -10.14 10.32
CA THR A 171 -4.28 -9.41 9.95
C THR A 171 -4.01 -8.56 8.73
N VAL A 172 -5.00 -8.53 7.83
CA VAL A 172 -4.94 -7.76 6.59
C VAL A 172 -6.22 -6.96 6.50
N GLN A 173 -6.08 -5.65 6.33
CA GLN A 173 -7.20 -4.74 6.13
C GLN A 173 -7.05 -4.10 4.75
N SER A 174 -8.09 -4.22 3.92
CA SER A 174 -8.19 -3.52 2.64
C SER A 174 -8.46 -2.04 2.88
N GLY A 175 -7.89 -1.18 2.04
CA GLY A 175 -8.11 0.25 2.14
C GLY A 175 -9.51 0.71 1.77
N GLU A 176 -10.23 -0.06 0.96
CA GLU A 176 -11.61 0.26 0.57
C GLU A 176 -12.61 -0.04 1.68
N SER A 177 -12.35 -1.06 2.52
CA SER A 177 -13.29 -1.57 3.51
C SER A 177 -12.86 -1.21 4.94
N GLY A 178 -13.51 -0.19 5.51
CA GLY A 178 -13.35 0.24 6.90
C GLY A 178 -14.58 0.02 7.77
#